data_AF-A0A921NK12-F1
#
_entry.id   AF-A0A921NK12-F1
#
_cell.length_a   1.000
_cell.length_b   1.000
_cell.length_c   1.000
_cell.angle_alpha   90.00
_cell.angle_beta   90.00
_cell.angle_gamma   90.00
#
_symmetry.space_group_name_H-M   'P 1'
#
loop_
_entity.id
_entity.type
_entity.pdbx_description
1 polymer ?
#
loop_
_entity_poly.entity_id
_entity_poly.type
_entity_poly.pdbx_seq_one_letter_code
_entity_poly.pdbx_strand_id
1 'polypeptide(L)' 'GQAWVMRRRSQAEMDQLVEAAGFRKITQRVDEWGIFTVSLAQKI' A
#
# COMPACT_ATOMS: atom_id res chain seq x y z
N GLY A 1 24.28 10.06 4.71
CA GLY A 1 23.02 9.41 4.32
C GLY A 1 21.85 10.24 4.83
N GLN A 2 20.75 10.29 4.09
CA GLN A 2 19.53 10.99 4.53
C GLN A 2 18.69 10.11 5.45
N ALA A 3 18.01 10.72 6.42
CA ALA A 3 17.09 10.02 7.31
C ALA A 3 15.85 9.55 6.54
N TRP A 4 15.37 8.36 6.85
CA TRP A 4 14.12 7.83 6.30
C TRP A 4 12.94 8.53 6.96
N VAL A 5 12.02 9.04 6.15
CA VAL A 5 10.81 9.72 6.63
C VAL A 5 9.59 8.86 6.29
N MET A 6 8.94 8.35 7.33
CA MET A 6 7.63 7.73 7.19
C MET A 6 6.59 8.80 6.86
N ARG A 7 5.77 8.56 5.83
CA ARG A 7 4.68 9.44 5.41
C ARG A 7 3.34 8.74 5.59
N ARG A 8 2.36 9.44 6.18
CA ARG A 8 0.96 9.00 6.14
C ARG A 8 0.46 9.04 4.70
N ARG A 9 -0.17 7.95 4.26
CA ARG A 9 -0.87 7.84 2.98
C ARG A 9 -2.25 7.25 3.22
N SER A 10 -3.21 7.69 2.43
CA SER A 10 -4.52 7.05 2.33
C SER A 10 -4.45 5.72 1.57
N GLN A 11 -5.46 4.88 1.71
CA GLN A 11 -5.55 3.63 0.94
C GLN A 11 -5.66 3.90 -0.57
N ALA A 12 -6.38 4.97 -0.97
CA ALA A 12 -6.51 5.35 -2.37
C ALA A 12 -5.16 5.75 -3.00
N GLU A 13 -4.33 6.50 -2.28
CA GLU A 13 -2.97 6.81 -2.75
C GLU A 13 -2.11 5.54 -2.87
N MET A 14 -2.24 4.59 -1.94
CA MET A 14 -1.55 3.31 -2.03
C MET A 14 -1.98 2.52 -3.26
N ASP A 15 -3.28 2.49 -3.56
CA ASP A 15 -3.83 1.80 -4.73
C ASP A 15 -3.28 2.40 -6.04
N GLN A 16 -3.23 3.73 -6.13
CA GLN A 16 -2.61 4.43 -7.27
C GLN A 16 -1.13 4.11 -7.43
N LEU A 17 -0.38 4.00 -6.32
CA LEU A 17 1.04 3.64 -6.36
C LEU A 17 1.26 2.20 -6.83
N VAL A 18 0.39 1.27 -6.41
CA VAL A 18 0.43 -0.12 -6.86
C VAL A 18 0.16 -0.21 -8.36
N GLU A 19 -0.86 0.49 -8.85
CA GLU A 19 -1.20 0.54 -10.27
C GLU A 19 -0.07 1.17 -11.10
N ALA A 20 0.45 2.32 -10.66
CA ALA A 20 1.55 3.00 -11.33
C ALA A 20 2.84 2.16 -11.38
N ALA A 21 3.02 1.23 -10.44
CA ALA A 21 4.13 0.29 -10.43
C ALA A 21 3.91 -0.94 -11.35
N GLY A 22 2.78 -1.03 -12.06
CA GLY A 22 2.46 -2.14 -12.97
C GLY A 22 1.87 -3.37 -12.27
N PHE A 23 1.25 -3.18 -11.12
CA PHE A 23 0.59 -4.24 -10.37
C PHE A 23 -0.92 -4.02 -10.29
N ARG A 24 -1.68 -5.10 -10.27
CA ARG A 24 -3.10 -5.11 -9.95
C ARG A 24 -3.29 -5.60 -8.51
N LYS A 25 -3.90 -4.78 -7.66
CA LYS A 25 -4.28 -5.18 -6.29
C LYS A 25 -5.38 -6.26 -6.35
N ILE A 26 -5.18 -7.35 -5.61
CA ILE A 26 -6.09 -8.50 -5.52
C ILE A 26 -6.95 -8.39 -4.26
N THR A 27 -6.30 -8.19 -3.11
CA THR A 27 -6.98 -8.11 -1.82
C THR A 27 -6.17 -7.29 -0.83
N GLN A 28 -6.82 -6.87 0.26
CA GLN A 28 -6.17 -6.21 1.38
C GLN A 28 -6.70 -6.78 2.68
N ARG A 29 -5.84 -6.79 3.69
CA ARG A 29 -6.19 -7.14 5.07
C ARG A 29 -5.76 -6.01 5.98
N VAL A 30 -6.63 -5.69 6.90
CA VAL A 30 -6.43 -4.72 7.97
C VAL A 30 -6.55 -5.50 9.27
N ASP A 31 -5.69 -5.21 10.24
CA ASP A 31 -5.87 -5.78 11.58
C ASP A 31 -7.10 -5.18 12.27
N GLU A 32 -7.50 -5.78 13.40
CA GLU A 32 -8.70 -5.43 14.15
C GLU A 32 -8.68 -3.99 14.71
N TRP A 33 -7.50 -3.40 14.89
CA TRP A 33 -7.32 -2.04 15.42
C TRP A 33 -7.06 -1.00 14.34
N GLY A 34 -6.93 -1.42 13.07
CA GLY A 34 -6.71 -0.51 11.94
C GLY A 34 -5.31 0.09 11.85
N ILE A 35 -4.32 -0.48 12.54
CA ILE A 35 -2.96 0.09 12.65
C ILE A 35 -2.10 -0.29 11.42
N PHE A 36 -2.28 -1.50 10.93
CA PHE A 36 -1.55 -2.12 9.85
C PHE A 36 -2.49 -2.52 8.72
N THR A 37 -2.01 -2.31 7.50
CA THR A 37 -2.70 -2.77 6.29
C THR A 37 -1.71 -3.44 5.37
N VAL A 38 -2.05 -4.63 4.92
CA VAL A 38 -1.25 -5.41 3.95
C VAL A 38 -2.09 -5.61 2.69
N SER A 39 -1.52 -5.29 1.54
CA SER A 39 -2.16 -5.53 0.23
C SER A 39 -1.42 -6.64 -0.52
N LEU A 40 -2.17 -7.58 -1.08
CA LEU A 40 -1.68 -8.55 -2.05
C LEU A 40 -1.95 -8.01 -3.46
N ALA A 41 -0.91 -7.97 -4.29
CA ALA A 41 -1.02 -7.51 -5.68
C ALA A 41 -0.25 -8.45 -6.61
N GLN A 42 -0.67 -8.53 -7.86
CA GLN A 42 -0.05 -9.33 -8.91
C GLN A 42 0.48 -8.41 -10.01
N LYS A 43 1.69 -8.69 -10.48
CA LYS A 43 2.27 -7.98 -11.62
C LYS A 43 1.48 -8.32 -12.89
N ILE A 44 1.13 -7.29 -13.66
CA ILE A 44 0.52 -7.45 -14.99
C ILE A 44 1.59 -7.90 -15.99
#